data_AF-A0A656K3H3-F1
#
_entry.id   AF-A0A656K3H3-F1
#
_cell.length_a   1.000
_cell.length_b   1.000
_cell.length_c   1.000
_cell.angle_alpha   90.00
_cell.angle_beta   90.00
_cell.angle_gamma   90.00
#
_symmetry.space_group_name_H-M   'P 1'
#
loop_
_entity.id
_entity.type
_entity.pdbx_description
1 polymer ?
#
loop_
_entity_poly.entity_id
_entity_poly.type
_entity_poly.pdbx_seq_one_letter_code
_entity_poly.pdbx_strand_id
1 'polypeptide(L)' 'FGEPMVGRLLLIDALSTRFRELKVKRDPACSVCGPVTGQGEHA' A
#
# COMPACT_ATOMS: atom_id res chain seq x y z
N PHE A 1 -4.67 21.12 9.13
CA PHE A 1 -3.35 20.49 8.90
C PHE A 1 -3.43 19.05 9.35
N GLY A 2 -2.68 18.14 8.72
CA GLY A 2 -2.62 16.73 9.09
C GLY A 2 -1.49 16.01 8.34
N GLU A 3 -1.09 14.84 8.83
CA GLU A 3 -0.05 14.03 8.20
C GLU A 3 -0.58 13.19 7.02
N PRO A 4 0.15 13.11 5.89
CA PRO A 4 -0.22 12.27 4.75
C PRO A 4 -0.27 10.77 5.08
N MET A 5 -1.20 10.03 4.49
CA MET A 5 -1.34 8.56 4.64
C MET A 5 -0.47 7.74 3.68
N VAL A 6 0.54 8.35 3.08
CA VAL A 6 1.42 7.67 2.12
C VAL A 6 2.11 6.47 2.80
N GLY A 7 2.02 5.29 2.18
CA GLY A 7 2.60 4.05 2.71
C GLY A 7 1.86 3.44 3.91
N ARG A 8 0.67 3.97 4.25
CA ARG A 8 -0.16 3.49 5.34
C ARG A 8 -1.56 3.17 4.86
N LEU A 9 -2.12 2.08 5.38
CA LEU A 9 -3.51 1.72 5.18
C LEU A 9 -4.28 1.99 6.47
N LEU A 10 -5.35 2.77 6.36
CA LEU A 10 -6.29 3.01 7.46
C LEU A 10 -7.36 1.93 7.45
N LEU A 11 -7.52 1.22 8.57
CA LEU A 11 -8.60 0.29 8.82
C LEU A 11 -9.57 0.92 9.82
N ILE A 12 -10.85 0.86 9.48
CA ILE A 12 -11.94 1.37 10.32
C ILE A 12 -12.81 0.18 10.72
N ASP A 13 -12.83 -0.13 12.01
CA ASP A 13 -13.85 -0.98 12.59
C ASP A 13 -14.99 -0.07 13.09
N ALA A 14 -16.05 0.01 12.30
CA ALA A 14 -17.20 0.87 12.58
C ALA A 14 -18.04 0.37 13.76
N LEU A 15 -18.04 -0.94 14.03
CA LEU A 15 -18.85 -1.51 15.09
C LEU A 15 -18.25 -1.20 16.47
N SER A 16 -16.93 -1.28 16.59
CA SER A 16 -16.22 -0.96 17.84
C SER A 16 -15.67 0.48 17.89
N THR A 17 -15.89 1.28 16.85
CA THR A 17 -15.37 2.65 16.69
C THR A 17 -13.84 2.71 16.86
N ARG A 18 -13.14 1.82 16.17
CA ARG A 18 -11.67 1.74 16.24
C ARG A 18 -11.02 2.07 14.92
N PHE A 19 -9.94 2.83 15.00
CA PHE A 19 -9.05 3.12 13.89
C PHE A 19 -7.72 2.40 14.10
N ARG A 20 -7.22 1.76 13.05
CA ARG A 20 -5.94 1.07 13.07
C ARG A 20 -5.18 1.42 11.81
N GLU A 21 -3.90 1.74 11.95
CA GLU A 21 -3.02 1.94 10.82
C GLU A 21 -2.11 0.72 10.63
N LEU A 22 -1.94 0.31 9.37
CA LEU A 22 -0.97 -0.69 8.98
C LEU A 22 0.06 -0.08 8.02
N LYS A 23 1.34 -0.39 8.23
CA LYS A 23 2.40 -0.02 7.28
C LYS A 23 2.34 -0.96 6.08
N VAL A 24 2.16 -0.40 4.88
CA VAL A 24 2.14 -1.16 3.63
C VAL A 24 3.47 -0.96 2.92
N LYS A 25 4.18 -2.07 2.67
CA LYS A 25 5.43 -2.06 1.90
C LYS A 25 5.11 -2.44 0.45
N ARG A 26 5.85 -1.87 -0.50
CA ARG A 26 5.84 -2.36 -1.89
C ARG A 26 6.34 -3.79 -1.90
N ASP A 27 5.66 -4.63 -2.67
CA ASP A 27 6.14 -5.97 -2.99
C ASP A 27 7.15 -5.88 -4.15
N PRO A 28 8.41 -6.30 -3.96
CA PRO A 28 9.39 -6.35 -5.04
C PRO A 28 8.97 -7.25 -6.22
N ALA A 29 8.11 -8.24 -6.01
CA ALA A 29 7.62 -9.13 -7.07
C ALA A 29 6.36 -8.59 -7.78
N CYS A 30 5.87 -7.40 -7.43
CA CYS A 30 4.65 -6.84 -8.02
C CYS A 30 4.87 -6.48 -9.51
N SER A 31 4.08 -7.07 -10.40
CA SER A 31 4.12 -6.80 -11.84
C SER A 31 3.80 -5.36 -12.25
N VAL A 32 3.20 -4.57 -11.34
CA VAL A 32 2.77 -3.18 -11.61
C VAL A 32 3.79 -2.15 -11.12
N CYS A 33 4.32 -2.33 -9.90
CA CYS A 33 5.15 -1.31 -9.24
C CYS A 33 6.45 -1.87 -8.61
N GLY A 34 6.73 -3.15 -8.83
CA GLY A 34 8.02 -3.75 -8.51
C GLY A 34 9.15 -3.11 -9.34
N PRO A 35 10.41 -3.24 -8.91
CA PRO A 35 11.55 -2.77 -9.68
C PRO A 35 11.54 -3.36 -11.09
N VAL A 36 11.70 -2.51 -12.10
CA VAL A 36 11.81 -2.92 -13.50
C VAL A 36 13.19 -3.53 -13.73
N THR A 37 13.38 -4.78 -13.35
CA THR A 37 14.54 -5.56 -13.78
C THR A 37 14.26 -6.08 -15.19
N GLY A 38 14.31 -5.19 -16.18
CA GLY A 38 14.34 -5.46 -17.63
C GLY A 38 13.54 -6.66 -18.14
N GLN A 39 12.21 -6.54 -18.24
CA GLN A 39 11.37 -7.18 -19.29
C GLN A 39 9.93 -6.68 -19.14
N GLY A 40 9.65 -5.56 -19.82
CA GLY A 40 8.29 -5.12 -20.09
C GLY A 40 7.73 -5.89 -21.29
N GLU A 41 7.33 -7.14 -21.09
CA GLU A 41 6.50 -7.87 -22.05
C GLU A 41 5.17 -8.24 -21.38
N HIS A 42 4.30 -7.24 -21.29
CA HIS A 42 2.86 -7.45 -21.27
C HIS A 42 2.32 -6.83 -22.56
N ALA A 43 2.30 -7.68 -23.60
CA ALA A 43 1.24 -7.64 -24.62
C ALA A 43 -0.11 -7.94 -23.97
#